data_AF-A0A8T1VQ85-F1
#
_entry.id   AF-A0A8T1VQ85-F1
#
_cell.length_a   1.000
_cell.length_b   1.000
_cell.length_c   1.000
_cell.angle_alpha   90.00
_cell.angle_beta   90.00
_cell.angle_gamma   90.00
#
_symmetry.space_group_name_H-M   'P 1'
#
loop_
_entity.id
_entity.type
_entity.pdbx_description
1 polymer ?
#
loop_
_entity_poly.entity_id
_entity_poly.type
_entity_poly.pdbx_seq_one_letter_code
_entity_poly.pdbx_strand_id
1 'polypeptide(L)'
;MQFTVMPELPTLLTPEVVSKTDQSITLRVEKPPSADGDAQYKLQASHSEHGYVYYSWNDSVLFTGKMFPVKGLAPNTTYVFRVRVVQEAKRQCGEWSPLTPNVRTFTEEEDAKRSGTVFEHALKLEREQKSVLQGQISKLTGMLDERKAARESENKVQQHEDMLASRRIIDTRLMKLQQELSGQASALQTVKSQRAADEQMISELLNEQETLRAAQNQQQGQVQYELEMQTLRAQLEKNEDALRRHHEQVNASQEQISNYETSLEAKKSEIAQKEDEVERIMADCNRMVQEQADLAHVKQLEVEDALLEAKTSLEQQLDINTYLREEVSRLREENHHLKNQIEEVDSEVVPKLVRLEDDNEQLRAQLNRR
;
A
#
# COMPACT_ATOMS: atom_id res chain seq x y z
N MET A 1 -29.92 -34.57 2.68
CA MET A 1 -28.84 -33.58 2.89
C MET A 1 -29.51 -32.29 3.38
N GLN A 2 -29.33 -31.93 4.64
CA GLN A 2 -29.77 -30.62 5.15
C GLN A 2 -28.76 -29.58 4.68
N PHE A 3 -29.17 -28.67 3.80
CA PHE A 3 -28.40 -27.49 3.47
C PHE A 3 -28.48 -26.53 4.66
N THR A 4 -27.39 -26.44 5.42
CA THR A 4 -27.22 -25.36 6.39
C THR A 4 -27.01 -24.07 5.60
N VAL A 5 -28.05 -23.26 5.47
CA VAL A 5 -27.94 -21.92 4.90
C VAL A 5 -27.04 -21.11 5.83
N MET A 6 -25.85 -20.71 5.36
CA MET A 6 -24.97 -19.85 6.13
C MET A 6 -25.69 -18.53 6.40
N PRO A 7 -25.63 -17.98 7.63
CA PRO A 7 -26.15 -16.64 7.89
C PRO A 7 -25.35 -15.64 7.05
N GLU A 8 -26.03 -14.96 6.13
CA GLU A 8 -25.44 -13.90 5.32
C GLU A 8 -25.04 -12.75 6.24
N LEU A 9 -23.75 -12.37 6.17
CA LEU A 9 -23.26 -11.19 6.85
C LEU A 9 -23.83 -9.94 6.16
N PRO A 10 -24.16 -8.88 6.92
CA PRO A 10 -24.77 -7.68 6.35
C PRO A 10 -23.85 -7.00 5.34
N THR A 11 -24.40 -6.67 4.17
CA THR A 11 -23.73 -5.88 3.14
C THR A 11 -23.62 -4.43 3.57
N LEU A 12 -22.46 -3.81 3.34
CA LEU A 12 -22.21 -2.41 3.71
C LEU A 12 -22.48 -1.46 2.55
N LEU A 13 -22.94 -0.25 2.89
CA LEU A 13 -23.00 0.87 1.97
C LEU A 13 -21.59 1.35 1.58
N THR A 14 -21.49 2.06 0.46
CA THR A 14 -20.25 2.72 0.03
C THR A 14 -19.72 3.65 1.12
N PRO A 15 -18.44 3.55 1.50
CA PRO A 15 -17.87 4.41 2.53
C PRO A 15 -17.75 5.86 2.05
N GLU A 16 -18.01 6.83 2.93
CA GLU A 16 -17.95 8.25 2.62
C GLU A 16 -16.54 8.80 2.93
N VAL A 17 -15.97 9.62 2.04
CA VAL A 17 -14.67 10.27 2.31
C VAL A 17 -14.88 11.58 3.04
N VAL A 18 -14.37 11.69 4.26
CA VAL A 18 -14.59 12.85 5.15
C VAL A 18 -13.43 13.83 5.13
N SER A 19 -12.19 13.33 5.13
CA SER A 19 -10.99 14.17 5.11
C SER A 19 -9.92 13.56 4.23
N LYS A 20 -9.06 14.42 3.68
CA LYS A 20 -7.96 14.06 2.80
C LYS A 20 -6.73 14.87 3.21
N THR A 21 -5.57 14.24 3.16
CA THR A 21 -4.25 14.89 3.22
C THR A 21 -3.45 14.45 1.99
N ASP A 22 -2.18 14.82 1.94
CA ASP A 22 -1.22 14.31 0.96
C ASP A 22 -0.97 12.79 1.08
N GLN A 23 -0.95 12.26 2.30
CA GLN A 23 -0.57 10.86 2.59
C GLN A 23 -1.67 10.04 3.29
N SER A 24 -2.86 10.60 3.51
CA SER A 24 -3.93 9.91 4.21
C SER A 24 -5.34 10.32 3.76
N ILE A 25 -6.27 9.38 3.84
CA ILE A 25 -7.70 9.61 3.55
C ILE A 25 -8.53 9.00 4.70
N THR A 26 -9.43 9.78 5.27
CA THR A 26 -10.34 9.32 6.33
C THR A 26 -11.68 8.91 5.75
N LEU A 27 -12.01 7.63 5.92
CA LEU A 27 -13.28 7.03 5.53
C LEU A 27 -14.26 7.07 6.69
N ARG A 28 -15.52 7.35 6.41
CA ARG A 28 -16.65 7.16 7.31
C ARG A 28 -17.47 5.98 6.81
N VAL A 29 -17.68 5.02 7.71
CA VAL A 29 -18.43 3.80 7.44
C VAL A 29 -19.66 3.78 8.32
N GLU A 30 -20.83 3.62 7.72
CA GLU A 30 -22.05 3.38 8.48
C GLU A 30 -22.09 1.92 8.91
N LYS A 31 -22.13 1.71 10.23
CA LYS A 31 -22.22 0.37 10.80
C LYS A 31 -23.66 -0.15 10.62
N PRO A 32 -23.85 -1.40 10.18
CA PRO A 32 -25.18 -1.97 10.10
C PRO A 32 -25.80 -2.06 11.50
N PRO A 33 -27.11 -1.86 11.63
CA PRO A 33 -27.80 -2.03 12.91
C PRO A 33 -27.52 -3.44 13.43
N SER A 34 -27.08 -3.54 14.68
CA SER A 34 -26.85 -4.81 15.35
C SER A 34 -28.19 -5.51 15.54
N ALA A 35 -28.54 -6.41 14.63
CA ALA A 35 -29.63 -7.35 14.86
C ALA A 35 -29.20 -8.32 15.98
N ASP A 36 -30.05 -8.42 17.00
CA ASP A 36 -30.03 -9.35 18.14
C ASP A 36 -28.69 -9.99 18.54
N GLY A 37 -28.19 -9.58 19.72
CA GLY A 37 -27.24 -10.37 20.50
C GLY A 37 -25.78 -10.31 20.02
N ASP A 38 -25.04 -9.33 20.53
CA ASP A 38 -23.61 -9.41 20.85
C ASP A 38 -22.61 -9.79 19.72
N ALA A 39 -23.04 -9.78 18.46
CA ALA A 39 -22.13 -9.96 17.34
C ALA A 39 -21.27 -8.69 17.15
N GLN A 40 -20.14 -8.64 17.86
CA GLN A 40 -19.16 -7.56 17.73
C GLN A 40 -18.42 -7.70 16.38
N TYR A 41 -19.05 -7.18 15.33
CA TYR A 41 -18.45 -7.13 14.01
C TYR A 41 -17.28 -6.12 13.97
N LYS A 42 -16.17 -6.54 13.37
CA LYS A 42 -15.08 -5.66 12.96
C LYS A 42 -15.26 -5.29 11.49
N LEU A 43 -14.68 -4.19 11.08
CA LEU A 43 -14.68 -3.69 9.72
C LEU A 43 -13.26 -3.80 9.15
N GLN A 44 -13.16 -4.03 7.85
CA GLN A 44 -11.89 -4.02 7.13
C GLN A 44 -12.05 -3.14 5.90
N ALA A 45 -11.17 -2.15 5.75
CA ALA A 45 -11.10 -1.32 4.56
C ALA A 45 -10.03 -1.89 3.62
N SER A 46 -10.20 -1.70 2.33
CA SER A 46 -9.21 -2.06 1.32
C SER A 46 -9.13 -0.94 0.30
N HIS A 47 -7.92 -0.65 -0.17
CA HIS A 47 -7.67 0.42 -1.13
C HIS A 47 -6.82 -0.07 -2.30
N SER A 48 -7.02 0.56 -3.46
CA SER A 48 -6.25 0.28 -4.67
C SER A 48 -5.99 1.57 -5.45
N GLU A 49 -4.78 1.68 -6.01
CA GLU A 49 -4.36 2.71 -6.97
C GLU A 49 -4.84 2.42 -8.39
N HIS A 50 -5.02 1.14 -8.71
CA HIS A 50 -5.29 0.64 -10.06
C HIS A 50 -6.77 0.31 -10.28
N GLY A 51 -7.64 0.66 -9.33
CA GLY A 51 -9.08 0.45 -9.45
C GLY A 51 -9.47 -1.03 -9.30
N TYR A 52 -10.12 -1.57 -10.33
CA TYR A 52 -10.71 -2.91 -10.33
C TYR A 52 -9.69 -4.06 -10.50
N VAL A 53 -8.39 -3.77 -10.54
CA VAL A 53 -7.36 -4.79 -10.73
C VAL A 53 -7.25 -5.66 -9.48
N TYR A 54 -7.59 -6.94 -9.61
CA TYR A 54 -7.78 -7.89 -8.50
C TYR A 54 -6.56 -8.04 -7.57
N TYR A 55 -5.34 -7.91 -8.08
CA TYR A 55 -4.09 -8.09 -7.33
C TYR A 55 -3.52 -6.79 -6.72
N SER A 56 -4.19 -5.66 -6.89
CA SER A 56 -3.67 -4.34 -6.49
C SER A 56 -4.27 -3.80 -5.19
N TRP A 57 -4.89 -4.68 -4.40
CA TRP A 57 -5.65 -4.30 -3.21
C TRP A 57 -4.81 -4.46 -1.95
N ASN A 58 -4.71 -3.35 -1.20
CA ASN A 58 -4.07 -3.31 0.11
C ASN A 58 -5.13 -3.30 1.21
N ASP A 59 -5.18 -4.39 1.97
CA ASP A 59 -6.13 -4.57 3.06
C ASP A 59 -5.65 -3.90 4.35
N SER A 60 -6.57 -3.19 5.02
CA SER A 60 -6.31 -2.51 6.28
C SER A 60 -6.39 -3.46 7.47
N VAL A 61 -5.90 -2.98 8.62
CA VAL A 61 -6.15 -3.59 9.92
C VAL A 61 -7.66 -3.53 10.24
N LEU A 62 -8.14 -4.52 10.98
CA LEU A 62 -9.52 -4.58 11.46
C LEU A 62 -9.81 -3.43 12.44
N PHE A 63 -10.92 -2.72 12.23
CA PHE A 63 -11.34 -1.59 13.07
C PHE A 63 -12.81 -1.69 13.47
N THR A 64 -13.20 -0.99 14.53
CA THR A 64 -14.58 -0.99 15.08
C THR A 64 -15.22 0.40 15.09
N GLY A 65 -14.47 1.44 14.72
CA GLY A 65 -14.92 2.82 14.70
C GLY A 65 -15.74 3.20 13.46
N LYS A 66 -16.51 4.28 13.58
CA LYS A 66 -17.26 4.90 12.46
C LYS A 66 -16.34 5.62 11.47
N MET A 67 -15.17 6.07 11.93
CA MET A 67 -14.16 6.73 11.12
C MET A 67 -12.88 5.92 11.11
N PHE A 68 -12.26 5.79 9.93
CA PHE A 68 -11.02 5.06 9.75
C PHE A 68 -10.05 5.84 8.84
N PRO A 69 -8.89 6.27 9.35
CA PRO A 69 -7.87 6.91 8.54
C PRO A 69 -7.01 5.86 7.84
N VAL A 70 -7.05 5.83 6.50
CA VAL A 70 -6.11 5.08 5.67
C VAL A 70 -4.84 5.92 5.55
N LYS A 71 -3.71 5.41 6.06
CA LYS A 71 -2.40 6.10 6.08
C LYS A 71 -1.43 5.45 5.10
N GLY A 72 -0.37 6.18 4.73
CA GLY A 72 0.71 5.67 3.88
C GLY A 72 0.37 5.70 2.39
N LEU A 73 -0.54 6.59 1.98
CA LEU A 73 -0.88 6.81 0.58
C LEU A 73 0.17 7.72 -0.08
N ALA A 74 0.37 7.56 -1.38
CA ALA A 74 1.26 8.43 -2.14
C ALA A 74 0.59 9.80 -2.40
N PRO A 75 1.37 10.91 -2.38
CA PRO A 75 0.86 12.24 -2.72
C PRO A 75 0.44 12.30 -4.20
N ASN A 76 -0.62 13.06 -4.47
CA ASN A 76 -1.19 13.24 -5.81
C ASN A 76 -1.62 11.95 -6.55
N THR A 77 -1.97 10.90 -5.81
CA THR A 77 -2.36 9.60 -6.38
C THR A 77 -3.86 9.35 -6.18
N THR A 78 -4.49 8.71 -7.17
CA THR A 78 -5.92 8.41 -7.15
C THR A 78 -6.15 7.02 -6.59
N TYR A 79 -7.03 6.93 -5.60
CA TYR A 79 -7.39 5.69 -4.93
C TYR A 79 -8.89 5.42 -4.99
N VAL A 80 -9.24 4.15 -4.95
CA VAL A 80 -10.61 3.66 -4.67
C VAL A 80 -10.61 2.87 -3.38
N PHE A 81 -11.73 2.92 -2.66
CA PHE A 81 -11.89 2.26 -1.36
C PHE A 81 -13.11 1.35 -1.37
N ARG A 82 -13.03 0.25 -0.62
CA ARG A 82 -14.14 -0.65 -0.29
C ARG A 82 -14.00 -1.14 1.15
N VAL A 83 -15.12 -1.47 1.78
CA VAL A 83 -15.13 -1.95 3.17
C VAL A 83 -15.96 -3.22 3.28
N ARG A 84 -15.54 -4.17 4.12
CA ARG A 84 -16.32 -5.37 4.45
C ARG A 84 -16.48 -5.56 5.95
N VAL A 85 -17.48 -6.34 6.31
CA VAL A 85 -17.68 -6.82 7.69
C VAL A 85 -16.87 -8.09 7.92
N VAL A 86 -16.20 -8.18 9.05
CA VAL A 86 -15.44 -9.35 9.48
C VAL A 86 -15.92 -9.79 10.86
N GLN A 87 -16.38 -11.04 10.96
CA GLN A 87 -16.73 -11.67 12.22
C GLN A 87 -15.60 -12.59 12.65
N GLU A 88 -14.76 -12.09 13.56
CA GLU A 88 -13.53 -12.78 14.01
C GLU A 88 -13.85 -14.12 14.70
N ALA A 89 -14.88 -14.15 15.55
CA ALA A 89 -15.28 -15.35 16.30
C ALA A 89 -15.65 -16.55 15.40
N LYS A 90 -16.23 -16.29 14.22
CA LYS A 90 -16.64 -17.34 13.27
C LYS A 90 -15.68 -17.46 12.08
N ARG A 91 -14.62 -16.65 12.02
CA ARG A 91 -13.72 -16.49 10.86
C ARG A 91 -14.48 -16.29 9.53
N GLN A 92 -15.57 -15.52 9.58
CA GLN A 92 -16.41 -15.23 8.41
C GLN A 92 -16.17 -13.80 7.95
N CYS A 93 -16.00 -13.63 6.64
CA CYS A 93 -15.91 -12.33 5.98
C CYS A 93 -17.17 -12.12 5.15
N GLY A 94 -17.77 -10.94 5.29
CA GLY A 94 -18.89 -10.52 4.45
C GLY A 94 -18.40 -10.08 3.07
N GLU A 95 -19.37 -9.79 2.21
CA GLU A 95 -19.09 -9.20 0.91
C GLU A 95 -18.52 -7.79 1.04
N TRP A 96 -17.76 -7.37 0.03
CA TRP A 96 -17.23 -6.01 -0.05
C TRP A 96 -18.34 -5.04 -0.41
N SER A 97 -18.31 -3.85 0.21
CA SER A 97 -19.16 -2.72 -0.18
C SER A 97 -18.91 -2.33 -1.64
N PRO A 98 -19.86 -1.63 -2.28
CA PRO A 98 -19.57 -0.98 -3.55
C PRO A 98 -18.41 0.02 -3.38
N LEU A 99 -17.68 0.22 -4.47
CA LEU A 99 -16.50 1.08 -4.50
C LEU A 99 -16.85 2.54 -4.30
N THR A 100 -15.95 3.28 -3.65
CA THR A 100 -16.02 4.74 -3.65
C THR A 100 -15.75 5.30 -5.04
N PRO A 101 -16.23 6.52 -5.34
CA PRO A 101 -15.69 7.33 -6.42
C PRO A 101 -14.17 7.45 -6.30
N ASN A 102 -13.50 7.67 -7.44
CA ASN A 102 -12.06 7.92 -7.50
C ASN A 102 -11.70 9.13 -6.63
N VAL A 103 -10.78 8.93 -5.68
CA VAL A 103 -10.37 9.96 -4.73
C VAL A 103 -8.87 10.19 -4.85
N ARG A 104 -8.50 11.40 -5.27
CA ARG A 104 -7.11 11.86 -5.29
C ARG A 104 -6.67 12.37 -3.91
N THR A 105 -5.49 11.96 -3.46
CA THR A 105 -4.77 12.65 -2.36
C THR A 105 -4.33 14.05 -2.80
N PHE A 106 -4.03 14.92 -1.83
CA PHE A 106 -3.49 16.24 -2.15
C PHE A 106 -2.05 16.12 -2.64
N THR A 107 -1.59 17.13 -3.38
CA THR A 107 -0.14 17.33 -3.55
C THR A 107 0.45 17.85 -2.24
N GLU A 108 1.74 17.62 -2.02
CA GLU A 108 2.46 18.17 -0.85
C GLU A 108 2.29 19.69 -0.75
N GLU A 109 2.31 20.40 -1.90
CA GLU A 109 2.07 21.85 -1.94
C GLU A 109 0.64 22.24 -1.54
N GLU A 110 -0.37 21.50 -2.00
CA GLU A 110 -1.78 21.76 -1.66
C GLU A 110 -2.03 21.57 -0.17
N ASP A 111 -1.44 20.52 0.43
CA ASP A 111 -1.57 20.24 1.86
C ASP A 111 -0.75 21.22 2.71
N ALA A 112 0.45 21.60 2.27
CA ALA A 112 1.27 22.63 2.90
C ALA A 112 0.57 24.02 2.90
N LYS A 113 -0.10 24.39 1.80
CA LYS A 113 -0.88 25.64 1.73
C LYS A 113 -2.06 25.60 2.70
N ARG A 114 -2.76 24.48 2.79
CA ARG A 114 -3.88 24.30 3.73
C ARG A 114 -3.42 24.32 5.18
N SER A 115 -2.39 23.55 5.53
CA SER A 115 -1.83 23.54 6.88
C SER A 115 -1.25 24.90 7.28
N GLY A 116 -0.60 25.62 6.35
CA GLY A 116 -0.14 27.00 6.55
C GLY A 116 -1.27 27.95 6.96
N THR A 117 -2.42 27.92 6.26
CA THR A 117 -3.56 28.78 6.62
C THR A 117 -4.17 28.45 7.99
N VAL A 118 -4.19 27.17 8.39
CA VAL A 118 -4.69 26.75 9.71
C VAL A 118 -3.73 27.18 10.82
N PHE A 119 -2.41 27.02 10.61
CA PHE A 119 -1.40 27.44 11.56
C PHE A 119 -1.38 28.97 11.75
N GLU A 120 -1.51 29.73 10.65
CA GLU A 120 -1.61 31.19 10.73
C GLU A 120 -2.86 31.64 11.49
N HIS A 121 -4.00 30.99 11.27
CA HIS A 121 -5.24 31.29 11.99
C HIS A 121 -5.12 30.98 13.49
N ALA A 122 -4.52 29.84 13.85
CA ALA A 122 -4.25 29.48 15.25
C ALA A 122 -3.28 30.48 15.92
N LEU A 123 -2.22 30.89 15.21
CA LEU A 123 -1.26 31.86 15.71
C LEU A 123 -1.90 33.24 15.93
N LYS A 124 -2.85 33.63 15.09
CA LYS A 124 -3.62 34.87 15.23
C LYS A 124 -4.48 34.85 16.51
N LEU A 125 -5.19 33.75 16.77
CA LEU A 125 -5.99 33.58 17.99
C LEU A 125 -5.14 33.63 19.27
N GLU A 126 -3.96 32.99 19.26
CA GLU A 126 -3.00 33.04 20.37
C GLU A 126 -2.49 34.47 20.62
N ARG A 127 -2.16 35.23 19.57
CA ARG A 127 -1.75 36.64 19.68
C ARG A 127 -2.86 37.51 20.27
N GLU A 128 -4.11 37.27 19.88
CA GLU A 128 -5.27 37.99 20.42
C GLU A 128 -5.47 37.68 21.92
N GLN A 129 -5.38 36.41 22.34
CA GLN A 129 -5.44 36.03 23.77
C GLN A 129 -4.32 36.67 24.59
N LYS A 130 -3.09 36.67 24.08
CA LYS A 130 -1.94 37.27 24.77
C LYS A 130 -2.12 38.78 24.96
N SER A 131 -2.69 39.48 23.97
CA SER A 131 -3.00 40.91 24.07
C SER A 131 -4.02 41.20 25.18
N VAL A 132 -5.06 40.38 25.29
CA VAL A 132 -6.08 40.52 26.35
C VAL A 132 -5.48 40.31 27.75
N LEU A 133 -4.66 39.28 27.93
CA LEU A 133 -3.99 39.00 29.21
C LEU A 133 -3.01 40.11 29.61
N GLN A 134 -2.24 40.63 28.65
CA GLN A 134 -1.31 41.72 28.90
C GLN A 134 -2.04 43.01 29.33
N GLY A 135 -3.21 43.31 28.75
CA GLY A 135 -4.04 44.43 29.17
C GLY A 135 -4.57 44.30 30.61
N GLN A 136 -4.88 43.09 31.06
CA GLN A 136 -5.31 42.83 32.44
C GLN A 136 -4.17 43.02 33.44
N ILE A 137 -2.96 42.56 33.09
CA ILE A 137 -1.76 42.73 33.93
C ILE A 137 -1.46 44.22 34.13
N SER A 138 -1.45 45.02 33.06
CA SER A 138 -1.21 46.47 33.15
C SER A 138 -2.22 47.19 34.06
N LYS A 139 -3.48 46.74 34.07
CA LYS A 139 -4.52 47.33 34.92
C LYS A 139 -4.33 47.01 36.41
N LEU A 140 -3.86 45.79 36.72
CA LEU A 140 -3.56 45.37 38.09
C LEU A 140 -2.30 46.04 38.65
N THR A 141 -1.28 46.25 37.81
CA THR A 141 -0.06 46.96 38.21
C THR A 141 -0.36 48.42 38.60
N GLY A 142 -1.19 49.14 37.83
CA GLY A 142 -1.55 50.52 38.15
C GLY A 142 -2.26 50.70 39.51
N MET A 143 -3.11 49.74 39.90
CA MET A 143 -3.82 49.78 41.19
C MET A 143 -2.91 49.50 42.41
N LEU A 144 -1.77 48.84 42.20
CA LEU A 144 -0.82 48.51 43.26
C LEU A 144 0.09 49.69 43.60
N ASP A 145 0.45 50.50 42.61
CA ASP A 145 1.33 51.65 42.81
C ASP A 145 0.60 52.83 43.49
N GLU A 146 -0.71 52.99 43.28
CA GLU A 146 -1.53 54.00 43.98
C GLU A 146 -1.64 53.75 45.50
N ARG A 147 -1.46 52.50 45.97
CA ARG A 147 -1.53 52.16 47.40
C ARG A 147 -0.24 52.41 48.18
N LYS A 148 0.90 52.59 47.51
CA LYS A 148 2.21 52.82 48.17
C LYS A 148 2.47 54.28 48.53
N ALA A 149 1.84 55.23 47.85
CA ALA A 149 2.08 56.66 48.06
C ALA A 149 1.38 57.28 49.29
N ALA A 150 0.54 56.52 50.01
CA ALA A 150 -0.35 57.06 51.05
C ALA A 150 0.11 56.88 52.51
N ARG A 151 1.35 56.43 52.79
CA ARG A 151 1.77 56.02 54.15
C ARG A 151 2.98 56.75 54.76
N GLU A 152 3.54 57.76 54.12
CA GLU A 152 4.77 58.41 54.59
C GLU A 152 4.60 59.92 54.87
N SER A 153 3.79 60.30 55.86
CA SER A 153 3.97 61.61 56.54
C SER A 153 3.20 61.67 57.85
N GLU A 154 3.91 61.78 58.98
CA GLU A 154 3.59 62.60 60.17
C GLU A 154 4.19 62.01 61.45
N ASN A 155 5.17 62.71 62.07
CA ASN A 155 5.33 62.84 63.54
C ASN A 155 6.58 63.66 63.97
N LYS A 156 6.37 64.66 64.85
CA LYS A 156 7.23 65.24 65.93
C LYS A 156 6.59 66.57 66.41
N VAL A 157 6.07 66.75 67.64
CA VAL A 157 6.59 66.87 69.05
C VAL A 157 7.18 68.25 69.44
N GLN A 158 6.63 68.90 70.50
CA GLN A 158 7.22 69.96 71.36
C GLN A 158 6.38 70.13 72.67
N GLN A 159 6.87 69.83 73.88
CA GLN A 159 7.67 70.61 74.87
C GLN A 159 7.03 71.93 75.37
N HIS A 160 6.83 72.06 76.70
CA HIS A 160 7.42 73.14 77.54
C HIS A 160 7.11 72.99 79.05
N GLU A 161 8.10 73.40 79.85
CA GLU A 161 8.18 73.45 81.32
C GLU A 161 7.39 74.61 81.95
N ASP A 162 7.15 74.56 83.26
CA ASP A 162 7.43 75.76 84.10
C ASP A 162 7.63 75.42 85.60
N MET A 163 8.62 76.05 86.23
CA MET A 163 9.08 75.80 87.62
C MET A 163 9.37 77.12 88.33
N LEU A 164 8.55 77.59 89.29
CA LEU A 164 8.95 78.72 90.16
C LEU A 164 8.34 78.71 91.59
N ALA A 165 8.22 77.56 92.24
CA ALA A 165 7.98 77.49 93.70
C ALA A 165 8.98 76.61 94.46
N SER A 166 9.97 76.05 93.76
CA SER A 166 10.83 74.99 94.29
C SER A 166 12.15 75.54 94.87
N ARG A 167 12.47 76.84 94.82
CA ARG A 167 13.86 77.34 94.99
C ARG A 167 14.52 77.15 96.36
N ARG A 168 13.82 76.73 97.41
CA ARG A 168 14.43 76.43 98.74
C ARG A 168 14.32 74.96 99.15
N ILE A 169 13.38 74.22 98.56
CA ILE A 169 13.41 72.75 98.55
C ILE A 169 14.44 72.26 97.52
N ILE A 170 14.74 73.08 96.51
CA ILE A 170 15.70 72.85 95.42
C ILE A 170 17.11 72.60 95.93
N ASP A 171 17.63 73.23 96.99
CA ASP A 171 19.04 73.03 97.35
C ASP A 171 19.29 71.71 98.12
N THR A 172 18.35 71.31 98.98
CA THR A 172 18.40 70.02 99.68
C THR A 172 17.91 68.86 98.82
N ARG A 173 16.91 69.09 97.96
CA ARG A 173 16.61 68.18 96.86
C ARG A 173 17.72 68.20 95.81
N LEU A 174 18.49 69.27 95.58
CA LEU A 174 19.58 69.31 94.59
C LEU A 174 20.70 68.39 95.01
N MET A 175 21.08 68.38 96.29
CA MET A 175 22.10 67.43 96.75
C MET A 175 21.60 65.98 96.69
N LYS A 176 20.36 65.70 97.11
CA LYS A 176 19.78 64.35 96.97
C LYS A 176 19.59 63.96 95.50
N LEU A 177 19.11 64.88 94.67
CA LEU A 177 18.98 64.72 93.22
C LEU A 177 20.35 64.62 92.56
N GLN A 178 21.42 65.28 93.02
CA GLN A 178 22.76 65.11 92.48
C GLN A 178 23.32 63.73 92.81
N GLN A 179 23.05 63.22 94.01
CA GLN A 179 23.45 61.87 94.41
C GLN A 179 22.60 60.79 93.73
N GLU A 180 21.30 61.03 93.56
CA GLU A 180 20.41 60.17 92.76
C GLU A 180 20.73 60.25 91.27
N LEU A 181 21.08 61.42 90.74
CA LEU A 181 21.50 61.64 89.34
C LEU A 181 22.86 60.98 89.08
N SER A 182 23.78 60.99 90.05
CA SER A 182 25.06 60.26 89.91
C SER A 182 24.86 58.74 90.00
N GLY A 183 23.97 58.27 90.87
CA GLY A 183 23.56 56.86 90.92
C GLY A 183 22.78 56.41 89.67
N GLN A 184 21.93 57.28 89.12
CA GLN A 184 21.23 57.04 87.86
C GLN A 184 22.20 57.10 86.68
N ALA A 185 23.20 58.00 86.69
CA ALA A 185 24.20 58.08 85.64
C ALA A 185 25.09 56.83 85.60
N SER A 186 25.49 56.29 86.76
CA SER A 186 26.25 55.03 86.81
C SER A 186 25.39 53.84 86.38
N ALA A 187 24.14 53.74 86.83
CA ALA A 187 23.21 52.71 86.38
C ALA A 187 22.94 52.79 84.86
N LEU A 188 22.80 54.00 84.32
CA LEU A 188 22.56 54.24 82.89
C LEU A 188 23.81 53.93 82.05
N GLN A 189 25.01 54.15 82.59
CA GLN A 189 26.27 53.70 81.99
C GLN A 189 26.33 52.17 81.90
N THR A 190 25.94 51.47 82.97
CA THR A 190 25.86 49.99 82.99
C THR A 190 24.83 49.46 82.01
N VAL A 191 23.65 50.09 81.91
CA VAL A 191 22.62 49.72 80.92
C VAL A 191 23.10 49.99 79.49
N LYS A 192 23.86 51.07 79.25
CA LYS A 192 24.49 51.33 77.95
C LYS A 192 25.53 50.30 77.58
N SER A 193 26.40 49.90 78.51
CA SER A 193 27.37 48.82 78.25
C SER A 193 26.68 47.48 78.01
N GLN A 194 25.60 47.19 78.74
CA GLN A 194 24.81 45.98 78.51
C GLN A 194 24.13 46.02 77.13
N ARG A 195 23.51 47.15 76.74
CA ARG A 195 22.93 47.29 75.40
C ARG A 195 23.98 47.17 74.29
N ALA A 196 25.18 47.71 74.48
CA ALA A 196 26.24 47.57 73.50
C ALA A 196 26.69 46.10 73.36
N ALA A 197 26.77 45.37 74.47
CA ALA A 197 27.04 43.92 74.45
C ALA A 197 25.90 43.14 73.79
N ASP A 198 24.64 43.48 74.08
CA ASP A 198 23.47 42.85 73.47
C ASP A 198 23.40 43.14 71.95
N GLU A 199 23.70 44.38 71.53
CA GLU A 199 23.78 44.76 70.11
C GLU A 199 24.90 44.01 69.37
N GLN A 200 26.05 43.80 70.00
CA GLN A 200 27.13 42.98 69.45
C GLN A 200 26.70 41.52 69.31
N MET A 201 26.11 40.93 70.36
CA MET A 201 25.61 39.55 70.32
C MET A 201 24.53 39.36 69.24
N ILE A 202 23.60 40.31 69.11
CA ILE A 202 22.57 40.27 68.05
C ILE A 202 23.23 40.33 66.66
N SER A 203 24.25 41.18 66.49
CA SER A 203 24.98 41.29 65.23
C SER A 203 25.72 40.00 64.88
N GLU A 204 26.34 39.35 65.86
CA GLU A 204 27.01 38.04 65.69
C GLU A 204 26.01 36.95 65.32
N LEU A 205 24.88 36.87 66.01
CA LEU A 205 23.82 35.90 65.71
C LEU A 205 23.21 36.10 64.32
N LEU A 206 23.07 37.34 63.86
CA LEU A 206 22.60 37.64 62.50
C LEU A 206 23.61 37.20 61.44
N ASN A 207 24.90 37.44 61.66
CA ASN A 207 25.97 36.96 60.76
C ASN A 207 26.04 35.43 60.72
N GLU A 208 25.89 34.75 61.86
CA GLU A 208 25.81 33.29 61.91
C GLU A 208 24.59 32.76 61.16
N GLN A 209 23.43 33.42 61.29
CA GLN A 209 22.24 33.02 60.55
C GLN A 209 22.38 33.21 59.03
N GLU A 210 23.04 34.28 58.60
CA GLU A 210 23.30 34.55 57.18
C GLU A 210 24.29 33.55 56.58
N THR A 211 25.36 33.21 57.31
CA THR A 211 26.32 32.19 56.88
C THR A 211 25.71 30.80 56.81
N LEU A 212 24.84 30.42 57.76
CA LEU A 212 24.09 29.15 57.71
C LEU A 212 23.13 29.09 56.51
N ARG A 213 22.43 30.19 56.19
CA ARG A 213 21.58 30.25 54.99
C ARG A 213 22.39 30.12 53.70
N ALA A 214 23.56 30.76 53.63
CA ALA A 214 24.44 30.66 52.47
C ALA A 214 24.96 29.23 52.27
N ALA A 215 25.36 28.54 53.34
CA ALA A 215 25.80 27.15 53.29
C ALA A 215 24.66 26.19 52.87
N GLN A 216 23.45 26.41 53.37
CA GLN A 216 22.29 25.58 53.02
C GLN A 216 21.88 25.73 51.54
N ASN A 217 21.92 26.96 51.02
CA ASN A 217 21.67 27.23 49.60
C ASN A 217 22.74 26.60 48.68
N GLN A 218 24.02 26.63 49.07
CA GLN A 218 25.09 25.98 48.30
C GLN A 218 24.92 24.47 48.26
N GLN A 219 24.60 23.82 49.38
CA GLN A 219 24.35 22.38 49.41
C GLN A 219 23.14 21.97 48.57
N GLN A 220 22.03 22.74 48.62
CA GLN A 220 20.87 22.46 47.77
C GLN A 220 21.18 22.59 46.27
N GLY A 221 21.94 23.62 45.87
CA GLY A 221 22.37 23.77 44.49
C GLY A 221 23.25 22.60 44.03
N GLN A 222 24.20 22.18 44.87
CA GLN A 222 25.12 21.09 44.55
C GLN A 222 24.40 19.74 44.38
N VAL A 223 23.40 19.44 45.24
CA VAL A 223 22.57 18.23 45.12
C VAL A 223 21.71 18.26 43.85
N GLN A 224 21.16 19.42 43.48
CA GLN A 224 20.41 19.57 42.23
C GLN A 224 21.30 19.31 41.01
N TYR A 225 22.51 19.87 41.00
CA TYR A 225 23.48 19.64 39.92
C TYR A 225 23.88 18.16 39.82
N GLU A 226 24.14 17.47 40.93
CA GLU A 226 24.49 16.04 40.91
C GLU A 226 23.33 15.18 40.37
N LEU A 227 22.09 15.49 40.75
CA LEU A 227 20.91 14.78 40.27
C LEU A 227 20.68 15.00 38.77
N GLU A 228 20.87 16.23 38.30
CA GLU A 228 20.78 16.58 36.88
C GLU A 228 21.87 15.87 36.06
N MET A 229 23.10 15.82 36.58
CA MET A 229 24.19 15.10 35.94
C MET A 229 23.95 13.58 35.89
N GLN A 230 23.38 12.99 36.94
CA GLN A 230 22.99 11.57 36.93
C GLN A 230 21.88 11.29 35.91
N THR A 231 20.87 12.16 35.81
CA THR A 231 19.79 12.00 34.83
C THR A 231 20.30 12.16 33.40
N LEU A 232 21.19 13.11 33.13
CA LEU A 232 21.83 13.26 31.83
C LEU A 232 22.69 12.04 31.46
N ARG A 233 23.45 11.47 32.40
CA ARG A 233 24.21 10.23 32.18
C ARG A 233 23.31 9.04 31.85
N ALA A 234 22.21 8.86 32.58
CA ALA A 234 21.24 7.81 32.31
C ALA A 234 20.56 7.98 30.94
N GLN A 235 20.29 9.22 30.53
CA GLN A 235 19.75 9.52 29.20
C GLN A 235 20.76 9.22 28.09
N LEU A 236 22.04 9.56 28.30
CA LEU A 236 23.13 9.23 27.37
C LEU A 236 23.27 7.72 27.21
N GLU A 237 23.32 6.95 28.31
CA GLU A 237 23.40 5.49 28.27
C GLU A 237 22.22 4.87 27.53
N LYS A 238 21.00 5.36 27.78
CA LYS A 238 19.80 4.91 27.07
C LYS A 238 19.87 5.21 25.57
N ASN A 239 20.41 6.37 25.19
CA ASN A 239 20.59 6.76 23.79
C ASN A 239 21.66 5.89 23.11
N GLU A 240 22.78 5.61 23.78
CA GLU A 240 23.83 4.72 23.27
C GLU A 240 23.30 3.30 23.04
N ASP A 241 22.51 2.78 23.97
CA ASP A 241 21.86 1.47 23.83
C ASP A 241 20.85 1.45 22.67
N ALA A 242 20.05 2.51 22.52
CA ALA A 242 19.12 2.63 21.40
C ALA A 242 19.87 2.68 20.06
N LEU A 243 21.01 3.38 20.02
CA LEU A 243 21.84 3.50 18.83
C LEU A 243 22.52 2.18 18.46
N ARG A 244 22.97 1.40 19.47
CA ARG A 244 23.47 0.03 19.27
C ARG A 244 22.40 -0.89 18.70
N ARG A 245 21.19 -0.91 19.29
CA ARG A 245 20.07 -1.72 18.77
C ARG A 245 19.69 -1.33 17.35
N HIS A 246 19.68 -0.04 17.04
CA HIS A 246 19.41 0.42 15.68
C HIS A 246 20.51 -0.04 14.71
N HIS A 247 21.78 0.03 15.11
CA HIS A 247 22.88 -0.47 14.29
C HIS A 247 22.79 -1.98 14.03
N GLU A 248 22.45 -2.77 15.06
CA GLU A 248 22.20 -4.22 14.91
C GLU A 248 21.03 -4.51 13.96
N GLN A 249 19.93 -3.75 14.08
CA GLN A 249 18.78 -3.88 13.19
C GLN A 249 19.13 -3.55 11.74
N VAL A 250 19.91 -2.47 11.52
CA VAL A 250 20.40 -2.10 10.19
C VAL A 250 21.29 -3.20 9.62
N ASN A 251 22.24 -3.73 10.40
CA ASN A 251 23.12 -4.81 9.94
C ASN A 251 22.32 -6.07 9.59
N ALA A 252 21.36 -6.47 10.42
CA ALA A 252 20.48 -7.61 10.13
C ALA A 252 19.65 -7.39 8.85
N SER A 253 19.15 -6.18 8.63
CA SER A 253 18.43 -5.83 7.39
C SER A 253 19.36 -5.86 6.17
N GLN A 254 20.61 -5.43 6.32
CA GLN A 254 21.61 -5.44 5.25
C GLN A 254 21.98 -6.87 4.85
N GLU A 255 22.12 -7.79 5.82
CA GLU A 255 22.33 -9.21 5.55
C GLU A 255 21.14 -9.84 4.82
N GLN A 256 19.91 -9.50 5.21
CA GLN A 256 18.71 -9.96 4.51
C GLN A 256 18.67 -9.46 3.06
N ILE A 257 18.98 -8.19 2.82
CA ILE A 257 19.08 -7.62 1.48
C ILE A 257 20.12 -8.37 0.65
N SER A 258 21.33 -8.59 1.19
CA SER A 258 22.38 -9.34 0.51
C SER A 258 21.95 -10.77 0.15
N ASN A 259 21.20 -11.43 1.03
CA ASN A 259 20.66 -12.77 0.76
C ASN A 259 19.61 -12.75 -0.36
N TYR A 260 18.72 -11.75 -0.36
CA TYR A 260 17.73 -11.59 -1.43
C TYR A 260 18.37 -11.24 -2.77
N GLU A 261 19.39 -10.38 -2.79
CA GLU A 261 20.15 -10.05 -4.00
C GLU A 261 20.84 -11.29 -4.59
N THR A 262 21.48 -12.10 -3.74
CA THR A 262 22.12 -13.34 -4.17
C THR A 262 21.10 -14.35 -4.72
N SER A 263 19.94 -14.48 -4.05
CA SER A 263 18.87 -15.35 -4.50
C SER A 263 18.25 -14.88 -5.82
N LEU A 264 18.09 -13.56 -6.00
CA LEU A 264 17.59 -12.96 -7.22
C LEU A 264 18.53 -13.23 -8.39
N GLU A 265 19.83 -13.06 -8.19
CA GLU A 265 20.84 -13.31 -9.24
C GLU A 265 20.91 -14.80 -9.62
N ALA A 266 20.81 -15.69 -8.63
CA ALA A 266 20.69 -17.13 -8.88
C ALA A 266 19.41 -17.47 -9.69
N LYS A 267 18.28 -16.82 -9.39
CA LYS A 267 17.04 -17.04 -10.13
C LYS A 267 17.07 -16.47 -11.55
N LYS A 268 17.72 -15.32 -11.75
CA LYS A 268 17.93 -14.75 -13.09
C LYS A 268 18.78 -15.67 -13.96
N SER A 269 19.87 -16.23 -13.43
CA SER A 269 20.69 -17.19 -14.17
C SER A 269 19.95 -18.50 -14.46
N GLU A 270 19.12 -19.00 -13.55
CA GLU A 270 18.25 -20.17 -13.80
C GLU A 270 17.23 -19.90 -14.92
N ILE A 271 16.63 -18.71 -14.94
CA ILE A 271 15.68 -18.30 -16.00
C ILE A 271 16.39 -18.23 -17.35
N ALA A 272 17.56 -17.58 -17.42
CA ALA A 272 18.32 -17.47 -18.67
C ALA A 272 18.68 -18.86 -19.24
N GLN A 273 19.10 -19.80 -18.39
CA GLN A 273 19.38 -21.18 -18.83
C GLN A 273 18.13 -21.89 -19.39
N LYS A 274 16.97 -21.67 -18.78
CA LYS A 274 15.70 -22.25 -19.24
C LYS A 274 15.22 -21.60 -20.53
N GLU A 275 15.43 -20.30 -20.70
CA GLU A 275 15.12 -19.60 -21.95
C GLU A 275 15.97 -20.14 -23.11
N ASP A 276 17.27 -20.35 -22.90
CA ASP A 276 18.17 -20.97 -23.88
C ASP A 276 17.74 -22.42 -24.23
N GLU A 277 17.28 -23.18 -23.23
CA GLU A 277 16.76 -24.54 -23.45
C GLU A 277 15.47 -24.54 -24.26
N VAL A 278 14.54 -23.63 -23.95
CA VAL A 278 13.29 -23.46 -24.69
C VAL A 278 13.57 -23.04 -26.13
N GLU A 279 14.49 -22.11 -26.37
CA GLU A 279 14.91 -21.71 -27.72
C GLU A 279 15.46 -22.90 -28.51
N ARG A 280 16.30 -23.73 -27.88
CA ARG A 280 16.82 -24.95 -28.50
C ARG A 280 15.71 -25.94 -28.86
N ILE A 281 14.79 -26.20 -27.95
CA ILE A 281 13.66 -27.11 -28.19
C ILE A 281 12.77 -26.57 -29.32
N MET A 282 12.48 -25.27 -29.34
CA MET A 282 11.70 -24.66 -30.43
C MET A 282 12.41 -24.80 -31.78
N ALA A 283 13.73 -24.59 -31.83
CA ALA A 283 14.52 -24.78 -33.04
C ALA A 283 14.47 -26.24 -33.53
N ASP A 284 14.61 -27.21 -32.62
CA ASP A 284 14.51 -28.64 -32.96
C ASP A 284 13.09 -29.03 -33.43
N CYS A 285 12.04 -28.51 -32.79
CA CYS A 285 10.65 -28.71 -33.23
C CYS A 285 10.41 -28.14 -34.62
N ASN A 286 10.87 -26.91 -34.88
CA ASN A 286 10.74 -26.28 -36.19
C ASN A 286 11.49 -27.07 -37.27
N ARG A 287 12.70 -27.55 -36.97
CA ARG A 287 13.46 -28.42 -37.89
C ARG A 287 12.68 -29.69 -38.21
N MET A 288 12.17 -30.39 -37.20
CA MET A 288 11.40 -31.62 -37.39
C MET A 288 10.12 -31.39 -38.19
N VAL A 289 9.41 -30.28 -37.94
CA VAL A 289 8.21 -29.92 -38.71
C VAL A 289 8.56 -29.67 -40.17
N GLN A 290 9.66 -28.95 -40.44
CA GLN A 290 10.12 -28.71 -41.81
C GLN A 290 10.50 -30.02 -42.51
N GLU A 291 11.26 -30.90 -41.85
CA GLU A 291 11.62 -32.21 -42.39
C GLU A 291 10.40 -33.07 -42.74
N GLN A 292 9.36 -33.05 -41.88
CA GLN A 292 8.09 -33.75 -42.17
C GLN A 292 7.31 -33.11 -43.31
N ALA A 293 7.32 -31.78 -43.42
CA ALA A 293 6.70 -31.08 -44.54
C ALA A 293 7.39 -31.40 -45.87
N ASP A 294 8.73 -31.41 -45.89
CA ASP A 294 9.52 -31.77 -47.06
C ASP A 294 9.27 -33.23 -47.47
N LEU A 295 9.23 -34.16 -46.50
CA LEU A 295 8.90 -35.57 -46.76
C LEU A 295 7.48 -35.75 -47.32
N ALA A 296 6.51 -35.04 -46.77
CA ALA A 296 5.13 -35.07 -47.25
C ALA A 296 5.03 -34.55 -48.69
N HIS A 297 5.76 -33.46 -49.01
CA HIS A 297 5.82 -32.92 -50.35
C HIS A 297 6.44 -33.90 -51.35
N VAL A 298 7.56 -34.55 -51.00
CA VAL A 298 8.18 -35.58 -51.86
C VAL A 298 7.20 -36.73 -52.11
N LYS A 299 6.52 -37.25 -51.07
CA LYS A 299 5.52 -38.31 -51.24
C LYS A 299 4.34 -37.87 -52.10
N GLN A 300 3.93 -36.61 -52.02
CA GLN A 300 2.89 -36.08 -52.88
C GLN A 300 3.33 -36.10 -54.36
N LEU A 301 4.56 -35.67 -54.65
CA LEU A 301 5.12 -35.74 -56.00
C LEU A 301 5.20 -37.19 -56.50
N GLU A 302 5.66 -38.14 -55.68
CA GLU A 302 5.71 -39.57 -56.05
C GLU A 302 4.32 -40.12 -56.41
N VAL A 303 3.27 -39.71 -55.68
CA VAL A 303 1.89 -40.09 -55.98
C VAL A 303 1.39 -39.42 -57.27
N GLU A 304 1.70 -38.15 -57.48
CA GLU A 304 1.34 -37.41 -58.70
C GLU A 304 1.99 -38.03 -59.94
N ASP A 305 3.28 -38.40 -59.86
CA ASP A 305 4.00 -39.09 -60.93
C ASP A 305 3.38 -40.47 -61.22
N ALA A 306 3.11 -41.28 -60.19
CA ALA A 306 2.48 -42.58 -60.35
C ALA A 306 1.06 -42.47 -60.97
N LEU A 307 0.30 -41.44 -60.61
CA LEU A 307 -1.00 -41.17 -61.22
C LEU A 307 -0.88 -40.75 -62.68
N LEU A 308 0.16 -39.99 -63.04
CA LEU A 308 0.43 -39.58 -64.41
C LEU A 308 0.86 -40.77 -65.28
N GLU A 309 1.71 -41.66 -64.77
CA GLU A 309 2.04 -42.93 -65.42
C GLU A 309 0.81 -43.82 -65.62
N ALA A 310 -0.03 -43.96 -64.58
CA ALA A 310 -1.27 -44.73 -64.69
C ALA A 310 -2.23 -44.12 -65.73
N LYS A 311 -2.36 -42.79 -65.77
CA LYS A 311 -3.17 -42.06 -66.74
C LYS A 311 -2.68 -42.31 -68.17
N THR A 312 -1.38 -42.13 -68.42
CA THR A 312 -0.78 -42.36 -69.75
C THR A 312 -0.92 -43.81 -70.21
N SER A 313 -0.77 -44.78 -69.30
CA SER A 313 -1.03 -46.20 -69.59
C SER A 313 -2.49 -46.46 -69.97
N LEU A 314 -3.45 -45.85 -69.26
CA LEU A 314 -4.88 -45.96 -69.59
C LEU A 314 -5.22 -45.31 -70.95
N GLU A 315 -4.62 -44.15 -71.26
CA GLU A 315 -4.78 -43.50 -72.57
C GLU A 315 -4.26 -44.41 -73.70
N GLN A 316 -3.09 -45.02 -73.53
CA GLN A 316 -2.56 -46.01 -74.50
C GLN A 316 -3.49 -47.22 -74.66
N GLN A 317 -4.05 -47.75 -73.56
CA GLN A 317 -5.01 -48.85 -73.63
C GLN A 317 -6.30 -48.44 -74.36
N LEU A 318 -6.77 -47.22 -74.15
CA LEU A 318 -7.95 -46.67 -74.83
C LEU A 318 -7.71 -46.56 -76.34
N ASP A 319 -6.54 -46.07 -76.75
CA ASP A 319 -6.15 -45.97 -78.17
C ASP A 319 -6.10 -47.36 -78.82
N ILE A 320 -5.47 -48.34 -78.15
CA ILE A 320 -5.45 -49.74 -78.61
C ILE A 320 -6.87 -50.29 -78.72
N ASN A 321 -7.72 -50.06 -77.72
CA ASN A 321 -9.10 -50.55 -77.75
C ASN A 321 -9.90 -49.93 -78.90
N THR A 322 -9.67 -48.65 -79.18
CA THR A 322 -10.29 -47.93 -80.29
C THR A 322 -9.86 -48.51 -81.63
N TYR A 323 -8.55 -48.71 -81.82
CA TYR A 323 -8.01 -49.37 -83.02
C TYR A 323 -8.58 -50.78 -83.22
N LEU A 324 -8.62 -51.60 -82.16
CA LEU A 324 -9.19 -52.96 -82.23
C LEU A 324 -10.69 -52.94 -82.56
N ARG A 325 -11.46 -51.97 -82.04
CA ARG A 325 -12.89 -51.82 -82.37
C ARG A 325 -13.09 -51.44 -83.83
N GLU A 326 -12.25 -50.56 -84.37
CA GLU A 326 -12.25 -50.21 -85.80
C GLU A 326 -11.92 -51.42 -86.66
N GLU A 327 -10.88 -52.19 -86.29
CA GLU A 327 -10.47 -53.40 -87.03
C GLU A 327 -11.55 -54.48 -87.00
N VAL A 328 -12.17 -54.73 -85.84
CA VAL A 328 -13.29 -55.68 -85.73
C VAL A 328 -14.48 -55.21 -86.58
N SER A 329 -14.76 -53.90 -86.62
CA SER A 329 -15.81 -53.36 -87.49
C SER A 329 -15.48 -53.59 -88.97
N ARG A 330 -14.24 -53.31 -89.39
CA ARG A 330 -13.74 -53.56 -90.76
C ARG A 330 -13.88 -55.03 -91.15
N LEU A 331 -13.43 -55.94 -90.29
CA LEU A 331 -13.53 -57.39 -90.52
C LEU A 331 -14.98 -57.86 -90.57
N ARG A 332 -15.89 -57.26 -89.79
CA ARG A 332 -17.34 -57.56 -89.87
C ARG A 332 -17.93 -57.13 -91.21
N GLU A 333 -17.54 -55.95 -91.71
CA GLU A 333 -17.96 -55.46 -93.03
C GLU A 333 -17.42 -56.35 -94.15
N GLU A 334 -16.15 -56.73 -94.10
CA GLU A 334 -15.54 -57.64 -95.08
C GLU A 334 -16.21 -59.02 -95.05
N ASN A 335 -16.44 -59.60 -93.87
CA ASN A 335 -17.19 -60.86 -93.74
C ASN A 335 -18.61 -60.74 -94.29
N HIS A 336 -19.28 -59.61 -94.07
CA HIS A 336 -20.60 -59.36 -94.65
C HIS A 336 -20.53 -59.29 -96.18
N HIS A 337 -19.51 -58.63 -96.73
CA HIS A 337 -19.30 -58.56 -98.17
C HIS A 337 -19.01 -59.94 -98.79
N LEU A 338 -18.10 -60.72 -98.20
CA LEU A 338 -17.81 -62.09 -98.62
C LEU A 338 -19.04 -62.99 -98.53
N LYS A 339 -19.84 -62.86 -97.46
CA LYS A 339 -21.11 -63.58 -97.34
C LYS A 339 -22.06 -63.23 -98.48
N ASN A 340 -22.20 -61.95 -98.81
CA ASN A 340 -23.03 -61.51 -99.94
C ASN A 340 -22.51 -62.04 -101.28
N GLN A 341 -21.18 -62.06 -101.48
CA GLN A 341 -20.57 -62.66 -102.69
C GLN A 341 -20.82 -64.17 -102.78
N ILE A 342 -20.73 -64.90 -101.66
CA ILE A 342 -21.06 -66.34 -101.61
C ILE A 342 -22.53 -66.54 -101.95
N GLU A 343 -23.44 -65.77 -101.35
CA GLU A 343 -24.88 -65.85 -101.65
C GLU A 343 -25.17 -65.55 -103.14
N GLU A 344 -24.47 -64.59 -103.75
CA GLU A 344 -24.57 -64.29 -105.19
C GLU A 344 -24.07 -65.45 -106.05
N VAL A 345 -22.88 -66.00 -105.76
CA VAL A 345 -22.33 -67.15 -106.48
C VAL A 345 -23.21 -68.39 -106.31
N ASP A 346 -23.68 -68.68 -105.10
CA ASP A 346 -24.60 -69.78 -104.83
C ASP A 346 -25.90 -69.58 -105.62
N SER A 347 -26.43 -68.35 -105.70
CA SER A 347 -27.62 -68.05 -106.50
C SER A 347 -27.43 -68.31 -108.00
N GLU A 348 -26.21 -68.20 -108.53
CA GLU A 348 -25.89 -68.52 -109.92
C GLU A 348 -25.60 -70.00 -110.17
N VAL A 349 -24.91 -70.65 -109.23
CA VAL A 349 -24.39 -72.02 -109.38
C VAL A 349 -25.45 -73.05 -108.99
N VAL A 350 -26.21 -72.83 -107.92
CA VAL A 350 -27.24 -73.78 -107.45
C VAL A 350 -28.25 -74.10 -108.55
N PRO A 351 -28.83 -73.14 -109.30
CA PRO A 351 -29.75 -73.47 -110.39
C PRO A 351 -29.09 -74.27 -111.51
N LYS A 352 -27.81 -74.03 -111.80
CA LYS A 352 -27.05 -74.78 -112.81
C LYS A 352 -26.79 -76.21 -112.35
N LEU A 353 -26.42 -76.40 -111.08
CA LEU A 353 -26.25 -77.73 -110.47
C LEU A 353 -27.56 -78.51 -110.49
N VAL A 354 -28.67 -77.91 -110.07
CA VAL A 354 -29.99 -78.55 -110.10
C VAL A 354 -30.37 -78.97 -111.52
N ARG A 355 -30.16 -78.10 -112.53
CA ARG A 355 -30.38 -78.48 -113.94
C ARG A 355 -29.51 -79.64 -114.38
N LEU A 356 -28.23 -79.64 -114.00
CA LEU A 356 -27.32 -80.75 -114.33
C LEU A 356 -27.73 -82.04 -113.62
N GLU A 357 -28.22 -81.98 -112.38
CA GLU A 357 -28.78 -83.13 -111.67
C GLU A 357 -30.03 -83.66 -112.37
N ASP A 358 -30.97 -82.80 -112.75
CA ASP A 358 -32.15 -83.16 -113.55
C ASP A 358 -31.76 -83.82 -114.88
N ASP A 359 -30.80 -83.24 -115.62
CA ASP A 359 -30.29 -83.79 -116.88
C ASP A 359 -29.62 -85.17 -116.67
N ASN A 360 -28.87 -85.34 -115.58
CA ASN A 360 -28.20 -86.59 -115.23
C ASN A 360 -29.23 -87.67 -114.81
N GLU A 361 -30.30 -87.30 -114.10
CA GLU A 361 -31.43 -88.17 -113.82
C GLU A 361 -32.17 -88.59 -115.09
N GLN A 362 -32.42 -87.66 -116.02
CA GLN A 362 -32.99 -87.97 -117.33
C GLN A 362 -32.12 -88.93 -118.13
N LEU A 363 -30.80 -88.70 -118.17
CA LEU A 363 -29.84 -89.58 -118.83
C LEU A 363 -29.80 -90.98 -118.19
N ARG A 364 -29.82 -91.07 -116.86
CA ARG A 364 -29.91 -92.36 -116.15
C ARG A 364 -31.22 -93.08 -116.47
N ALA A 365 -32.35 -92.37 -116.53
CA ALA A 365 -33.64 -92.93 -116.90
C ALA A 365 -33.66 -93.42 -118.36
N GLN A 366 -32.99 -92.72 -119.28
CA GLN A 366 -32.83 -93.16 -120.67
C GLN A 366 -31.93 -94.40 -120.79
N LEU A 367 -30.82 -94.44 -120.05
CA LEU A 367 -29.91 -95.59 -120.00
C LEU A 367 -30.60 -96.85 -119.45
N ASN A 368 -31.47 -96.71 -118.45
CA ASN A 368 -32.24 -97.84 -117.88
C ASN A 368 -33.40 -98.32 -118.78
N ARG A 369 -33.74 -97.61 -119.87
CA ARG A 369 -34.80 -97.98 -120.83
C ARG A 369 -34.28 -98.62 -122.12
N ARG A 370 -32.96 -98.73 -122.28
CA ARG A 370 -32.29 -99.56 -123.29
C ARG A 370 -31.88 -100.88 -122.65
#